data_AF-A0A971AH86-F1
#
_entry.id   AF-A0A971AH86-F1
#
_cell.length_a   1.000
_cell.length_b   1.000
_cell.length_c   1.000
_cell.angle_alpha   90.00
_cell.angle_beta   90.00
_cell.angle_gamma   90.00
#
_symmetry.space_group_name_H-M   'P 1'
#
loop_
_entity.id
_entity.type
_entity.pdbx_description
1 polymer ?
#
loop_
_entity_poly.entity_id
_entity_poly.type
_entity_poly.pdbx_seq_one_letter_code
_entity_poly.pdbx_strand_id
1 'polypeptide(L)'
;MGGHTFLEPDPAVFLYPLQPHGLLLRLPFLLFFIKYNLQVLAETSEGRLRPPSLAAALTTDGYSLPFKLFAVYFVLAILQELLARLSGSWLIMAAPGLLANLLLPAMTTVLTVSGSLLEALTPTIVVGLIARIVWPYLALSARADGPSQTGGRTG
;
A
#
# COMPACT_ATOMS: atom_id res chain seq x y z
N MET A 1 53.62 13.37 3.12
CA MET A 1 52.50 13.35 2.14
C MET A 1 51.98 11.93 2.07
N GLY A 2 51.02 11.58 2.93
CA GLY A 2 50.43 10.24 2.97
C GLY A 2 49.30 10.16 1.95
N GLY A 3 49.45 9.31 0.93
CA GLY A 3 48.42 9.08 -0.07
C GLY A 3 47.22 8.41 0.57
N HIS A 4 46.10 9.11 0.62
CA HIS A 4 44.80 8.51 0.94
C HIS A 4 44.42 7.57 -0.22
N THR A 5 44.71 6.29 -0.05
CA THR A 5 44.25 5.22 -0.94
C THR A 5 42.73 5.20 -0.85
N PHE A 6 42.08 5.72 -1.90
CA PHE A 6 40.65 5.65 -2.09
C PHE A 6 40.25 4.17 -2.07
N LEU A 7 39.56 3.74 -1.00
CA LEU A 7 38.98 2.41 -0.90
C LEU A 7 38.01 2.23 -2.06
N GLU A 8 38.41 1.52 -3.12
CA GLU A 8 37.46 1.04 -4.11
C GLU A 8 36.42 0.18 -3.39
N PRO A 9 35.12 0.52 -3.46
CA PRO A 9 34.09 -0.28 -2.84
C PRO A 9 34.04 -1.65 -3.55
N ASP A 10 34.32 -2.71 -2.80
CA ASP A 10 34.26 -4.09 -3.29
C ASP A 10 32.86 -4.35 -3.91
N PRO A 11 32.77 -4.77 -5.19
CA PRO A 11 31.49 -5.05 -5.84
C PRO A 11 30.68 -6.14 -5.11
N ALA A 12 31.33 -6.96 -4.28
CA ALA A 12 30.66 -7.92 -3.41
C ALA A 12 29.75 -7.26 -2.37
N VAL A 13 30.05 -6.03 -1.92
CA VAL A 13 29.17 -5.27 -0.99
C VAL A 13 27.87 -4.87 -1.69
N PHE A 14 27.93 -4.52 -2.98
CA PHE A 14 26.76 -4.22 -3.80
C PHE A 14 25.94 -5.48 -4.14
N LEU A 15 26.58 -6.66 -4.19
CA LEU A 15 25.93 -7.94 -4.47
C LEU A 15 25.51 -8.72 -3.21
N TYR A 16 26.02 -8.35 -2.04
CA TYR A 16 25.55 -8.80 -0.73
C TYR A 16 24.02 -8.86 -0.58
N PRO A 17 23.23 -7.86 -1.05
CA PRO A 17 21.77 -7.94 -1.05
C PRO A 17 21.16 -9.10 -1.86
N LEU A 18 21.88 -9.69 -2.81
CA LEU A 18 21.42 -10.76 -3.70
C LEU A 18 21.82 -12.16 -3.23
N GLN A 19 22.64 -12.27 -2.17
CA GLN A 19 23.11 -13.55 -1.66
C GLN A 19 22.03 -14.27 -0.83
N PRO A 20 21.96 -15.62 -0.85
CA PRO A 20 20.89 -16.38 -0.21
C PRO A 20 20.85 -16.20 1.32
N HIS A 21 22.00 -15.96 1.96
CA HIS A 21 22.07 -15.65 3.38
C HIS A 21 21.53 -14.25 3.72
N GLY A 22 21.67 -13.28 2.80
CA GLY A 22 21.04 -11.96 2.92
C GLY A 22 19.51 -12.05 2.78
N LEU A 23 19.01 -12.98 1.95
CA LEU A 23 17.57 -13.20 1.77
C LEU A 23 16.90 -13.74 3.06
N LEU A 24 17.55 -14.69 3.74
CA LEU A 24 17.07 -15.29 5.00
C LEU A 24 16.85 -14.25 6.10
N LEU A 25 17.68 -13.21 6.16
CA LEU A 25 17.58 -12.14 7.15
C LEU A 25 16.54 -11.08 6.74
N ARG A 26 16.35 -10.87 5.43
CA ARG A 26 15.41 -9.89 4.86
C ARG A 26 13.95 -10.31 4.96
N LEU A 27 13.63 -11.57 4.70
CA LEU A 27 12.27 -12.10 4.75
C LEU A 27 11.54 -11.81 6.08
N PRO A 28 12.11 -12.15 7.25
CA PRO A 28 11.45 -11.86 8.53
C PRO A 28 11.40 -10.36 8.81
N PHE A 29 12.43 -9.59 8.42
CA PHE A 29 12.43 -8.13 8.57
C PHE A 29 11.34 -7.46 7.72
N LEU A 30 11.15 -7.92 6.48
CA LEU A 30 10.09 -7.46 5.59
C LEU A 30 8.71 -7.78 6.16
N LEU A 31 8.52 -9.01 6.68
CA LEU A 31 7.26 -9.41 7.29
C LEU A 31 6.94 -8.55 8.51
N PHE A 32 7.93 -8.31 9.36
CA PHE A 32 7.83 -7.40 10.52
C PHE A 32 7.48 -5.97 10.09
N PHE A 33 8.17 -5.46 9.07
CA PHE A 33 7.93 -4.12 8.54
C PHE A 33 6.50 -3.98 8.00
N ILE A 34 6.04 -4.94 7.19
CA ILE A 34 4.67 -4.96 6.67
C ILE A 34 3.65 -5.00 7.81
N LYS A 35 3.85 -5.87 8.81
CA LYS A 35 2.99 -5.97 9.98
C LYS A 35 2.87 -4.63 10.71
N TYR A 36 3.99 -3.98 10.97
CA TYR A 36 4.02 -2.69 11.65
C TYR A 36 3.24 -1.61 10.86
N ASN A 37 3.44 -1.53 9.55
CA ASN A 37 2.71 -0.58 8.70
C ASN A 37 1.21 -0.84 8.70
N LEU A 38 0.78 -2.11 8.67
CA LEU A 38 -0.64 -2.47 8.75
C LEU A 38 -1.25 -2.07 10.10
N GLN A 39 -0.52 -2.23 11.22
CA GLN A 39 -0.98 -1.76 12.52
C GLN A 39 -1.11 -0.22 12.57
N VAL A 40 -0.12 0.51 12.04
CA VAL A 40 -0.19 1.98 11.91
C VAL A 40 -1.40 2.39 11.10
N LEU A 41 -1.67 1.71 9.98
CA LEU A 41 -2.79 2.00 9.10
C LEU A 41 -4.13 1.72 9.80
N ALA A 42 -4.24 0.63 10.58
CA ALA A 42 -5.43 0.32 11.38
C ALA A 42 -5.70 1.43 12.40
N GLU A 43 -4.69 1.79 13.20
CA GLU A 43 -4.83 2.83 14.22
C GLU A 43 -5.18 4.20 13.61
N THR A 44 -4.54 4.54 12.49
CA THR A 44 -4.82 5.81 11.78
C THR A 44 -6.23 5.83 11.20
N SER A 45 -6.74 4.69 10.72
CA SER A 45 -8.12 4.59 10.21
C SER A 45 -9.17 4.79 11.29
N GLU A 46 -8.85 4.49 12.55
CA GLU A 46 -9.69 4.73 13.72
C GLU A 46 -9.50 6.15 14.31
N GLY A 47 -8.67 6.99 13.69
CA GLY A 47 -8.36 8.35 14.15
C GLY A 47 -7.32 8.43 15.26
N ARG A 48 -6.64 7.33 15.60
CA ARG A 48 -5.50 7.33 16.52
C ARG A 48 -4.25 7.75 15.76
N LEU A 49 -3.76 8.97 16.03
CA LEU A 49 -2.55 9.52 15.42
C LEU A 49 -1.27 9.20 16.20
N ARG A 50 -1.33 8.29 17.17
CA ARG A 50 -0.15 7.82 17.90
C ARG A 50 0.33 6.51 17.32
N PRO A 51 1.62 6.40 16.95
CA PRO A 51 2.15 5.16 16.40
C PRO A 51 2.11 4.05 17.46
N PRO A 52 1.78 2.80 17.07
CA PRO A 52 1.84 1.66 17.96
C PRO A 52 3.27 1.43 18.46
N SER A 53 3.41 0.93 19.68
CA SER A 53 4.72 0.61 20.23
C SER A 53 5.40 -0.50 19.43
N LEU A 54 6.73 -0.39 19.21
CA LEU A 54 7.52 -1.45 18.58
C LEU A 54 7.42 -2.79 19.32
N ALA A 55 7.21 -2.76 20.64
CA ALA A 55 6.98 -3.96 21.45
C ALA A 55 5.69 -4.69 21.06
N ALA A 56 4.61 -3.95 20.75
CA ALA A 56 3.35 -4.53 20.25
C ALA A 56 3.48 -5.10 18.82
N ALA A 57 4.44 -4.60 18.04
CA ALA A 57 4.75 -5.16 16.72
C ALA A 57 5.53 -6.48 16.79
N LEU A 58 6.27 -6.72 17.87
CA LEU A 58 7.06 -7.94 18.10
C LEU A 58 6.23 -9.13 18.61
N THR A 59 4.99 -8.91 19.05
CA THR A 59 4.10 -10.01 19.47
C THR A 59 3.70 -10.88 18.28
N THR A 60 3.38 -12.16 18.50
CA THR A 60 2.87 -13.05 17.44
C THR A 60 1.44 -12.73 17.00
N ASP A 61 0.72 -11.89 17.75
CA ASP A 61 -0.63 -11.47 17.39
C ASP A 61 -0.63 -10.53 16.19
N GLY A 62 -1.58 -10.74 15.27
CA GLY A 62 -1.75 -9.91 14.07
C GLY A 62 -0.87 -10.29 12.86
N TYR A 63 -0.05 -11.34 12.94
CA TYR A 63 0.74 -11.81 11.78
C TYR A 63 -0.13 -12.35 10.63
N SER A 64 -1.41 -12.68 10.87
CA SER A 64 -2.32 -13.11 9.81
C SER A 64 -2.61 -12.03 8.76
N LEU A 65 -2.49 -10.75 9.12
CA LEU A 65 -2.76 -9.62 8.23
C LEU A 65 -1.74 -9.53 7.07
N PRO A 66 -0.42 -9.53 7.31
CA PRO A 66 0.59 -9.63 6.24
C PRO A 66 0.36 -10.80 5.29
N PHE A 67 0.05 -12.00 5.81
CA PHE A 67 -0.23 -13.17 4.97
C PHE A 67 -1.48 -12.99 4.11
N LYS A 68 -2.53 -12.39 4.65
CA LYS A 68 -3.73 -12.04 3.87
C LYS A 68 -3.42 -11.01 2.78
N LEU A 69 -2.55 -10.04 3.06
CA LEU A 69 -2.12 -9.07 2.05
C LEU A 69 -1.38 -9.76 0.89
N PHE A 70 -0.47 -10.67 1.20
CA PHE A 70 0.17 -11.50 0.18
C PHE A 70 -0.85 -12.33 -0.62
N ALA A 71 -1.88 -12.87 0.04
CA ALA A 71 -2.96 -13.58 -0.64
C ALA A 71 -3.75 -12.69 -1.61
N VAL A 72 -4.05 -11.43 -1.25
CA VAL A 72 -4.69 -10.46 -2.17
C VAL A 72 -3.83 -10.27 -3.42
N TYR A 73 -2.53 -10.02 -3.24
CA TYR A 73 -1.59 -9.88 -4.35
C TYR A 73 -1.56 -11.12 -5.24
N PHE A 74 -1.57 -12.31 -4.64
CA PHE A 74 -1.57 -13.57 -5.37
C PHE A 74 -2.84 -13.77 -6.20
N VAL A 75 -4.01 -13.46 -5.63
CA VAL A 75 -5.30 -13.54 -6.32
C VAL A 75 -5.33 -12.57 -7.50
N LEU A 76 -4.88 -11.33 -7.31
CA LEU A 76 -4.82 -10.34 -8.38
C LEU A 76 -3.86 -10.76 -9.50
N ALA A 77 -2.70 -11.32 -9.16
CA ALA A 77 -1.74 -11.82 -10.14
C ALA A 77 -2.32 -12.97 -10.97
N ILE A 78 -3.01 -13.94 -10.34
CA ILE A 78 -3.68 -15.04 -11.04
C ILE A 78 -4.78 -14.51 -11.96
N LEU A 79 -5.62 -13.59 -11.46
CA LEU A 79 -6.71 -13.01 -12.25
C LEU A 79 -6.16 -12.28 -13.48
N GLN A 80 -5.09 -11.51 -13.30
CA GLN A 80 -4.42 -10.80 -14.39
C GLN A 80 -3.82 -11.76 -15.42
N GLU A 81 -3.15 -12.82 -14.98
CA GLU A 81 -2.61 -13.85 -15.88
C GLU A 81 -3.72 -14.59 -16.65
N LEU A 82 -4.85 -14.90 -16.00
CA LEU A 82 -5.99 -15.53 -16.66
C LEU A 82 -6.60 -14.62 -17.73
N LEU A 83 -6.78 -13.35 -17.41
CA LEU A 83 -7.23 -12.33 -18.38
C LEU A 83 -6.23 -12.15 -19.53
N ALA A 84 -4.92 -12.31 -19.27
CA ALA A 84 -3.89 -12.20 -20.30
C ALA A 84 -4.03 -13.32 -21.33
N ARG A 85 -4.27 -14.54 -20.86
CA ARG A 85 -4.50 -15.71 -21.69
C ARG A 85 -5.79 -15.60 -22.52
N LEU A 86 -6.84 -15.00 -21.95
CA LEU A 86 -8.13 -14.84 -22.63
C LEU A 86 -8.11 -13.73 -23.70
N SER A 87 -7.42 -12.63 -23.45
CA SER A 87 -7.38 -11.47 -24.35
C SER A 87 -6.32 -11.56 -25.46
N GLY A 88 -5.31 -12.42 -25.31
CA GLY A 88 -4.27 -12.65 -26.31
C GLY A 88 -3.34 -11.46 -26.58
N SER A 89 -3.49 -10.35 -25.84
CA SER A 89 -2.70 -9.14 -26.03
C SER A 89 -2.39 -8.46 -24.70
N TRP A 90 -1.09 -8.26 -24.44
CA TRP A 90 -0.59 -7.56 -23.26
C TRP A 90 -1.02 -6.09 -23.20
N LEU A 91 -1.33 -5.47 -24.35
CA LEU A 91 -1.75 -4.07 -24.42
C LEU A 91 -3.16 -3.85 -23.86
N ILE A 92 -4.05 -4.82 -24.12
CA ILE A 92 -5.43 -4.83 -23.59
C ILE A 92 -5.41 -5.01 -22.06
N MET A 93 -4.32 -5.56 -21.53
CA MET A 93 -4.11 -5.79 -20.09
C MET A 93 -3.59 -4.58 -19.32
N ALA A 94 -3.06 -3.57 -19.99
CA ALA A 94 -2.48 -2.40 -19.32
C ALA A 94 -3.53 -1.63 -18.49
N ALA A 95 -4.74 -1.46 -19.03
CA ALA A 95 -5.83 -0.77 -18.34
C ALA A 95 -6.34 -1.51 -17.08
N PRO A 96 -6.73 -2.80 -17.12
CA PRO A 96 -7.13 -3.52 -15.92
C PRO A 96 -5.98 -3.74 -14.94
N GLY A 97 -4.74 -3.90 -15.42
CA GLY A 97 -3.55 -3.96 -14.56
C GLY A 97 -3.31 -2.64 -13.81
N LEU A 98 -3.43 -1.51 -14.51
CA LEU A 98 -3.33 -0.18 -13.89
C LEU A 98 -4.44 0.03 -12.85
N LEU A 99 -5.68 -0.34 -13.19
CA LEU A 99 -6.81 -0.24 -12.29
C LEU A 99 -6.61 -1.10 -11.03
N ALA A 100 -6.14 -2.35 -11.18
CA ALA A 100 -5.84 -3.22 -10.04
C ALA A 100 -4.77 -2.63 -9.12
N ASN A 101 -3.71 -2.02 -9.69
CA ASN A 101 -2.69 -1.31 -8.92
C ASN A 101 -3.23 -0.09 -8.19
N LEU A 102 -4.20 0.60 -8.77
CA LEU A 102 -4.86 1.74 -8.15
C LEU A 102 -5.83 1.33 -7.03
N LEU A 103 -6.44 0.14 -7.15
CA LEU A 103 -7.35 -0.42 -6.15
C LEU A 103 -6.63 -1.09 -4.98
N LEU A 104 -5.40 -1.56 -5.18
CA LEU A 104 -4.56 -2.15 -4.13
C LEU A 104 -4.54 -1.36 -2.81
N PRO A 105 -4.30 -0.03 -2.76
CA PRO A 105 -4.34 0.73 -1.50
C PRO A 105 -5.72 0.74 -0.83
N ALA A 106 -6.82 0.68 -1.60
CA ALA A 106 -8.15 0.55 -1.04
C ALA A 106 -8.37 -0.85 -0.47
N MET A 107 -7.93 -1.89 -1.17
CA MET A 107 -8.00 -3.28 -0.69
C MET A 107 -7.17 -3.50 0.58
N THR A 108 -5.96 -2.91 0.66
CA THR A 108 -5.12 -2.99 1.87
C THR A 108 -5.79 -2.30 3.05
N THR A 109 -6.46 -1.17 2.81
CA THR A 109 -7.21 -0.44 3.85
C THR A 109 -8.40 -1.26 4.34
N VAL A 110 -9.23 -1.80 3.44
CA VAL A 110 -10.36 -2.69 3.82
C VAL A 110 -9.85 -3.88 4.61
N LEU A 111 -8.80 -4.55 4.12
CA LEU A 111 -8.22 -5.71 4.80
C LEU A 111 -7.71 -5.37 6.21
N THR A 112 -7.12 -4.18 6.36
CA THR A 112 -6.58 -3.72 7.64
C THR A 112 -7.69 -3.42 8.64
N VAL A 113 -8.77 -2.79 8.19
CA VAL A 113 -9.90 -2.40 9.03
C VAL A 113 -10.78 -3.59 9.38
N SER A 114 -11.12 -4.44 8.41
CA SER A 114 -12.04 -5.57 8.65
C SER A 114 -11.33 -6.85 9.05
N GLY A 115 -10.04 -6.97 8.80
CA GLY A 115 -9.30 -8.22 8.98
C GLY A 115 -9.74 -9.34 8.03
N SER A 116 -10.65 -9.08 7.07
CA SER A 116 -11.26 -10.09 6.22
C SER A 116 -10.73 -10.03 4.79
N LEU A 117 -10.18 -11.15 4.31
CA LEU A 117 -9.69 -11.28 2.94
C LEU A 117 -10.82 -11.19 1.92
N LEU A 118 -11.96 -11.81 2.23
CA LEU A 118 -13.12 -11.84 1.34
C LEU A 118 -13.73 -10.45 1.17
N GLU A 119 -13.78 -9.66 2.24
CA GLU A 119 -14.25 -8.28 2.15
C GLU A 119 -13.31 -7.40 1.34
N ALA A 120 -11.99 -7.58 1.50
CA ALA A 120 -10.99 -6.86 0.72
C ALA A 120 -11.06 -7.16 -0.79
N LEU A 121 -11.51 -8.36 -1.17
CA LEU A 121 -11.71 -8.76 -2.57
C LEU A 121 -13.11 -8.41 -3.09
N THR A 122 -14.04 -7.99 -2.23
CA THR A 122 -15.41 -7.69 -2.63
C THR A 122 -15.48 -6.33 -3.35
N PRO A 123 -15.85 -6.27 -4.64
CA PRO A 123 -15.84 -5.03 -5.41
C PRO A 123 -16.72 -3.94 -4.82
N THR A 124 -17.90 -4.33 -4.30
CA THR A 124 -18.87 -3.40 -3.72
C THR A 124 -18.31 -2.62 -2.53
N ILE A 125 -17.54 -3.31 -1.67
CA ILE A 125 -16.95 -2.70 -0.47
C ILE A 125 -15.83 -1.74 -0.89
N VAL A 126 -14.96 -2.17 -1.80
CA VAL A 126 -13.84 -1.37 -2.29
C VAL A 126 -14.32 -0.12 -3.04
N VAL A 127 -15.28 -0.26 -3.96
CA VAL A 127 -15.87 0.87 -4.70
C VAL A 127 -16.62 1.82 -3.76
N GLY A 128 -17.35 1.28 -2.79
CA GLY A 128 -18.02 2.08 -1.76
C GLY A 128 -17.05 2.90 -0.92
N LEU A 129 -15.92 2.31 -0.51
CA LEU A 129 -14.85 3.01 0.20
C LEU A 129 -14.25 4.14 -0.65
N ILE A 130 -13.93 3.86 -1.91
CA ILE A 130 -13.40 4.87 -2.85
C ILE A 130 -14.39 6.02 -3.01
N ALA A 131 -15.67 5.73 -3.26
CA ALA A 131 -16.71 6.75 -3.42
C ALA A 131 -16.82 7.63 -2.17
N ARG A 132 -16.72 7.04 -0.97
CA ARG A 132 -16.75 7.76 0.31
C ARG A 132 -15.54 8.68 0.51
N ILE A 133 -14.39 8.34 -0.06
CA ILE A 133 -13.20 9.19 -0.05
C ILE A 133 -13.33 10.31 -1.09
N VAL A 134 -13.77 10.00 -2.31
CA VAL A 134 -13.80 10.93 -3.45
C VAL A 134 -14.93 11.96 -3.33
N TRP A 135 -16.12 11.58 -2.86
CA TRP A 135 -17.30 12.45 -2.83
C TRP A 135 -17.11 13.74 -2.01
N PRO A 136 -16.52 13.71 -0.79
CA PRO A 136 -16.21 14.93 -0.04
C PRO A 136 -15.26 15.89 -0.79
N TYR A 137 -14.28 15.36 -1.53
CA TYR A 137 -13.36 16.20 -2.31
C TYR A 137 -14.05 16.85 -3.51
N LEU A 138 -14.92 16.10 -4.21
CA LEU A 138 -15.71 16.66 -5.31
C LEU A 138 -16.70 17.74 -4.82
N ALA A 139 -17.31 17.53 -3.66
CA ALA A 139 -18.17 18.52 -3.03
C ALA A 139 -17.41 19.79 -2.63
N LEU A 140 -16.17 19.64 -2.13
CA LEU A 140 -15.31 20.76 -1.80
C LEU A 140 -14.87 21.53 -3.06
N SER A 141 -14.47 20.84 -4.12
CA SER A 141 -14.09 21.48 -5.39
C SER A 141 -15.26 22.20 -6.02
N ALA A 142 -16.46 21.59 -6.02
CA ALA A 142 -17.67 22.23 -6.53
C ALA A 142 -18.06 23.49 -5.72
N ARG A 143 -17.73 23.53 -4.42
CA ARG A 143 -17.94 24.72 -3.58
C ARG A 143 -16.91 25.82 -3.83
N ALA A 144 -15.68 25.47 -4.23
CA ALA A 144 -14.60 26.42 -4.47
C ALA A 144 -14.86 27.33 -5.68
N ASP A 145 -15.72 26.91 -6.62
CA ASP A 145 -16.11 27.69 -7.80
C ASP A 145 -17.31 28.64 -7.55
N GLY A 146 -17.82 28.71 -6.31
CA GLY A 146 -18.85 29.67 -5.92
C GLY A 146 -18.30 31.11 -5.91
N PRO A 147 -19.10 32.13 -6.32
CA PRO A 147 -18.61 33.49 -6.48
C PRO A 147 -17.92 33.95 -5.20
N SER A 148 -16.65 34.33 -5.33
CA SER A 148 -15.90 34.99 -4.27
C SER A 148 -16.75 36.13 -3.76
N GLN A 149 -17.38 35.98 -2.60
CA GLN A 149 -17.92 37.10 -1.87
C GLN A 149 -16.73 37.96 -1.44
N THR A 150 -16.26 38.79 -2.36
CA THR A 150 -15.55 40.03 -2.07
C THR A 150 -16.55 40.92 -1.34
N GLY A 151 -16.75 40.61 -0.06
CA GLY A 151 -17.43 41.48 0.88
C GLY A 151 -16.64 42.78 0.96
N GLY A 152 -17.26 43.85 0.49
CA GLY A 152 -16.76 45.20 0.61
C GLY A 152 -16.39 45.49 2.05
N ARG A 153 -15.09 45.70 2.27
CA ARG A 153 -14.53 46.31 3.47
C ARG A 153 -14.12 47.74 3.08
N THR A 154 -15.12 48.60 2.98
CA THR A 154 -15.02 50.06 3.00
C THR A 154 -16.13 50.45 3.98
N GLY A 155 -15.91 51.10 5.10
CA GLY A 155 -14.92 52.08 5.53
C GLY A 155 -15.66 52.92 6.55
#